data_AF-A0A2R4CBA2-F1
#
_entry.id   AF-A0A2R4CBA2-F1
#
_cell.length_a   1.000
_cell.length_b   1.000
_cell.length_c   1.000
_cell.angle_alpha   90.00
_cell.angle_beta   90.00
_cell.angle_gamma   90.00
#
_symmetry.space_group_name_H-M   'P 1'
#
loop_
_entity.id
_entity.type
_entity.pdbx_description
1 polymer ?
#
loop_
_entity_poly.entity_id
_entity_poly.type
_entity_poly.pdbx_seq_one_letter_code
_entity_poly.pdbx_strand_id
1 'polypeptide(L)'
;MRDGDGAFDALVLGAGPAGASAALRLQQLGHRVLLVERSAAWPRAQVGEALTPGVLNIVALLDANDALAAVPHVAHAGSRVLWRSRVPEQLSHAGSAIVDRASFDAALLTLAGRRGIELERPARLLNVAGTAGDWRVSLLCGAARSRAVRARFILDASGRCAAPGIACAPRLAAMWGEVDQSALAALAGTTQVEALQHGWLWAGCLPGRRYRLMLVCDPQAARQAGPAGPEARLRAACAASRLLRAAAGLPLLGAVQMCSATPYLAPDSWQDGRLKLGDAAFALDPVSSSGVEKAMRFSLQAAVALHTVLGNHSQASQALARHFFEGRLVEACARHAHWTEAYYGQAWCADQPFWQARAHCQAGGDGAGRPALLAALSTQRARLAGYQPPPLKPLAALDPALPLRLDRGAALVDLPCVVDDRVCLHTALDHPHLERPLAFLENEALFPHLARLAQPLPLAQLLAMLAAGMPGHKAQRIAAWLWQRGLLESVA
;
A
#
# COMPACT_ATOMS: atom_id res chain seq x y z
N MET A 1 43.79 -1.71 -6.82
CA MET A 1 42.34 -1.43 -6.82
C MET A 1 41.73 -2.14 -8.01
N ARG A 2 40.82 -3.10 -7.81
CA ARG A 2 40.16 -3.78 -8.94
C ARG A 2 39.01 -2.88 -9.44
N ASP A 3 39.31 -2.09 -10.46
CA ASP A 3 38.34 -1.36 -11.29
C ASP A 3 37.57 -2.37 -12.16
N GLY A 4 36.58 -3.05 -11.59
CA GLY A 4 35.96 -4.22 -12.21
C GLY A 4 34.45 -4.36 -12.06
N ASP A 5 33.71 -3.32 -11.67
CA ASP A 5 32.24 -3.41 -11.66
C ASP A 5 31.62 -2.09 -12.09
N GLY A 6 30.88 -2.11 -13.20
CA GLY A 6 30.13 -0.95 -13.70
C GLY A 6 29.15 -0.39 -12.66
N ALA A 7 28.64 0.82 -12.88
CA ALA A 7 27.62 1.39 -12.01
C ALA A 7 26.36 0.50 -11.98
N PHE A 8 25.73 0.36 -10.81
CA PHE A 8 24.40 -0.24 -10.69
C PHE A 8 23.36 0.74 -11.24
N ASP A 9 22.30 0.23 -11.86
CA ASP A 9 21.16 1.07 -12.23
C ASP A 9 20.42 1.50 -10.96
N ALA A 10 20.31 0.61 -9.96
CA ALA A 10 19.68 0.92 -8.69
C ALA A 10 20.42 0.30 -7.50
N LEU A 11 20.61 1.11 -6.45
CA LEU A 11 20.98 0.67 -5.11
C LEU A 11 19.73 0.65 -4.23
N VAL A 12 19.31 -0.51 -3.75
CA VAL A 12 18.17 -0.66 -2.84
C VAL A 12 18.66 -0.84 -1.41
N LEU A 13 18.24 0.03 -0.50
CA LEU A 13 18.59 0.01 0.92
C LEU A 13 17.42 -0.57 1.73
N GLY A 14 17.60 -1.77 2.28
CA GLY A 14 16.59 -2.49 3.06
C GLY A 14 15.95 -3.63 2.26
N ALA A 15 16.00 -4.85 2.80
CA ALA A 15 15.48 -6.07 2.19
C ALA A 15 14.15 -6.53 2.80
N GLY A 16 13.34 -5.61 3.30
CA GLY A 16 11.92 -5.90 3.60
C GLY A 16 11.09 -6.09 2.31
N PRO A 17 9.77 -6.34 2.42
CA PRO A 17 8.92 -6.61 1.28
C PRO A 17 8.96 -5.53 0.20
N ALA A 18 9.06 -4.25 0.58
CA ALA A 18 9.19 -3.13 -0.35
C ALA A 18 10.47 -3.23 -1.19
N GLY A 19 11.64 -3.30 -0.54
CA GLY A 19 12.93 -3.33 -1.22
C GLY A 19 13.13 -4.60 -2.04
N ALA A 20 12.74 -5.76 -1.52
CA ALA A 20 12.81 -7.01 -2.27
C ALA A 20 11.90 -6.98 -3.51
N SER A 21 10.68 -6.43 -3.40
CA SER A 21 9.77 -6.29 -4.56
C SER A 21 10.33 -5.34 -5.62
N ALA A 22 10.89 -4.20 -5.22
CA ALA A 22 11.53 -3.27 -6.16
C ALA A 22 12.74 -3.92 -6.85
N ALA A 23 13.60 -4.60 -6.10
CA ALA A 23 14.80 -5.24 -6.63
C ALA A 23 14.45 -6.36 -7.62
N LEU A 24 13.51 -7.25 -7.26
CA LEU A 24 13.03 -8.31 -8.15
C LEU A 24 12.39 -7.76 -9.42
N ARG A 25 11.57 -6.69 -9.30
CA ARG A 25 10.91 -6.11 -10.47
C ARG A 25 11.90 -5.40 -11.39
N LEU A 26 12.84 -4.64 -10.84
CA LEU A 26 13.91 -4.00 -11.63
C LEU A 26 14.78 -5.05 -12.34
N GLN A 27 15.08 -6.16 -11.69
CA GLN A 27 15.81 -7.28 -12.29
C GLN A 27 15.02 -7.94 -13.43
N GLN A 28 13.71 -8.20 -13.26
CA GLN A 28 12.84 -8.69 -14.36
C GLN A 28 12.84 -7.74 -15.56
N LEU A 29 12.97 -6.43 -15.31
CA LEU A 29 13.02 -5.36 -16.32
C LEU A 29 14.43 -5.15 -16.91
N GLY A 30 15.39 -6.02 -16.58
CA GLY A 30 16.74 -6.03 -17.17
C GLY A 30 17.75 -5.10 -16.50
N HIS A 31 17.46 -4.55 -15.32
CA HIS A 31 18.34 -3.59 -14.64
C HIS A 31 19.29 -4.26 -13.64
N ARG A 32 20.49 -3.70 -13.50
CA ARG A 32 21.48 -4.17 -12.54
C ARG A 32 21.22 -3.56 -11.16
N VAL A 33 20.94 -4.41 -10.17
CA VAL A 33 20.54 -3.98 -8.82
C VAL A 33 21.50 -4.50 -7.75
N LEU A 34 21.87 -3.63 -6.82
CA LEU A 34 22.48 -4.01 -5.53
C LEU A 34 21.44 -3.86 -4.43
N LEU A 35 21.13 -4.93 -3.71
CA LEU A 35 20.24 -4.92 -2.55
C LEU A 35 21.07 -5.04 -1.27
N VAL A 36 20.95 -4.04 -0.40
CA VAL A 36 21.73 -3.89 0.83
C VAL A 36 20.83 -4.10 2.04
N GLU A 37 21.26 -4.91 3.00
CA GLU A 37 20.49 -5.16 4.22
C GLU A 37 21.37 -5.11 5.46
N ARG A 38 20.94 -4.34 6.48
CA ARG A 38 21.68 -4.11 7.73
C ARG A 38 21.62 -5.28 8.71
N SER A 39 20.55 -6.07 8.70
CA SER A 39 20.34 -7.16 9.64
C SER A 39 21.31 -8.30 9.39
N ALA A 40 22.10 -8.65 10.42
CA ALA A 40 23.01 -9.78 10.40
C ALA A 40 22.29 -11.14 10.55
N ALA A 41 21.21 -11.18 11.33
CA ALA A 41 20.41 -12.38 11.56
C ALA A 41 19.19 -12.42 10.62
N TRP A 42 18.98 -13.56 9.98
CA TRP A 42 17.83 -13.87 9.13
C TRP A 42 17.40 -15.32 9.38
N PRO A 43 16.09 -15.63 9.45
CA PRO A 43 14.94 -14.72 9.43
C PRO A 43 14.92 -13.67 10.56
N ARG A 44 14.41 -12.45 10.30
CA ARG A 44 14.35 -11.35 11.30
C ARG A 44 12.93 -11.06 11.78
N ALA A 45 12.76 -10.79 13.07
CA ALA A 45 11.46 -10.44 13.63
C ALA A 45 10.90 -9.14 13.04
N GLN A 46 9.65 -9.17 12.59
CA GLN A 46 8.88 -8.02 12.10
C GLN A 46 7.39 -8.20 12.33
N VAL A 47 6.68 -7.07 12.46
CA VAL A 47 5.22 -7.02 12.59
C VAL A 47 4.54 -6.85 11.24
N GLY A 48 3.29 -7.31 11.14
CA GLY A 48 2.41 -7.14 9.98
C GLY A 48 2.14 -8.47 9.28
N GLU A 49 1.70 -9.46 10.03
CA GLU A 49 1.57 -10.86 9.61
C GLU A 49 0.38 -11.13 8.70
N ALA A 50 -0.67 -10.32 8.77
CA ALA A 50 -1.83 -10.44 7.92
C ALA A 50 -1.51 -9.92 6.50
N LEU A 51 -1.64 -10.80 5.51
CA LEU A 51 -1.53 -10.48 4.09
C LEU A 51 -2.92 -10.46 3.46
N THR A 52 -3.23 -9.37 2.77
CA THR A 52 -4.48 -9.24 2.01
C THR A 52 -4.40 -10.04 0.70
N PRO A 53 -5.55 -10.42 0.09
CA PRO A 53 -5.55 -11.20 -1.15
C PRO A 53 -4.81 -10.53 -2.31
N GLY A 54 -4.72 -9.19 -2.29
CA GLY A 54 -3.98 -8.41 -3.29
C GLY A 54 -2.48 -8.72 -3.36
N VAL A 55 -1.91 -9.36 -2.33
CA VAL A 55 -0.52 -9.84 -2.32
C VAL A 55 -0.31 -10.96 -3.32
N LEU A 56 -1.30 -11.83 -3.57
CA LEU A 56 -1.17 -12.95 -4.51
C LEU A 56 -0.86 -12.46 -5.94
N ASN A 57 -1.51 -11.38 -6.37
CA ASN A 57 -1.23 -10.78 -7.68
C ASN A 57 0.20 -10.23 -7.77
N ILE A 58 0.75 -9.74 -6.66
CA ILE A 58 2.12 -9.24 -6.60
C ILE A 58 3.10 -10.42 -6.65
N VAL A 59 2.82 -11.47 -5.88
CA VAL A 59 3.62 -12.70 -5.88
C VAL A 59 3.67 -13.33 -7.27
N ALA A 60 2.53 -13.37 -7.98
CA ALA A 60 2.45 -13.84 -9.35
C ALA A 60 3.27 -12.96 -10.31
N LEU A 61 3.12 -11.63 -10.25
CA LEU A 61 3.90 -10.70 -11.09
C LEU A 61 5.41 -10.82 -10.86
N LEU A 62 5.83 -11.10 -9.62
CA LEU A 62 7.23 -11.31 -9.26
C LEU A 62 7.71 -12.75 -9.53
N ASP A 63 6.89 -13.64 -10.08
CA ASP A 63 7.15 -15.09 -10.22
C ASP A 63 7.67 -15.73 -8.92
N ALA A 64 7.10 -15.31 -7.78
CA ALA A 64 7.55 -15.67 -6.45
C ALA A 64 6.72 -16.80 -5.80
N ASN A 65 5.78 -17.39 -6.54
CA ASN A 65 4.86 -18.43 -6.03
C ASN A 65 5.62 -19.59 -5.38
N ASP A 66 6.59 -20.18 -6.09
CA ASP A 66 7.36 -21.32 -5.59
C ASP A 66 8.23 -20.98 -4.39
N ALA A 67 8.82 -19.77 -4.38
CA ALA A 67 9.63 -19.30 -3.28
C ALA A 67 8.81 -19.11 -2.00
N LEU A 68 7.53 -18.75 -2.13
CA LEU A 68 6.65 -18.48 -1.01
C LEU A 68 5.75 -19.66 -0.63
N ALA A 69 5.69 -20.71 -1.45
CA ALA A 69 4.87 -21.90 -1.19
C ALA A 69 5.18 -22.57 0.17
N ALA A 70 6.45 -22.55 0.58
CA ALA A 70 6.91 -23.14 1.84
C ALA A 70 6.86 -22.19 3.04
N VAL A 71 6.42 -20.93 2.86
CA VAL A 71 6.34 -19.96 3.98
C VAL A 71 5.26 -20.43 4.96
N PRO A 72 5.60 -20.62 6.25
CA PRO A 72 4.61 -20.99 7.25
C PRO A 72 3.51 -19.95 7.31
N HIS A 73 2.27 -20.40 7.19
CA HIS A 73 1.09 -19.55 7.24
C HIS A 73 -0.07 -20.26 7.90
N VAL A 74 -0.98 -19.47 8.46
CA VAL A 74 -2.28 -19.91 8.95
C VAL A 74 -3.31 -19.44 7.94
N ALA A 75 -4.06 -20.38 7.37
CA ALA A 75 -5.19 -20.08 6.52
C ALA A 75 -6.21 -19.26 7.33
N HIS A 76 -6.60 -18.10 6.79
CA HIS A 76 -7.51 -17.19 7.47
C HIS A 76 -8.96 -17.59 7.17
N ALA A 77 -9.67 -18.10 8.17
CA ALA A 77 -11.08 -18.49 8.06
C ALA A 77 -12.03 -17.27 8.16
N GLY A 78 -11.49 -16.05 8.24
CA GLY A 78 -12.23 -14.82 8.42
C GLY A 78 -11.96 -14.11 9.75
N SER A 79 -12.73 -13.08 10.01
CA SER A 79 -12.60 -12.20 11.17
C SER A 79 -13.88 -12.17 11.98
N ARG A 80 -13.76 -12.16 13.31
CA ARG A 80 -14.83 -11.72 14.21
C ARG A 80 -14.59 -10.27 14.55
N VAL A 81 -15.55 -9.42 14.20
CA VAL A 81 -15.42 -7.96 14.28
C VAL A 81 -16.51 -7.42 15.19
N LEU A 82 -16.12 -6.81 16.31
CA LEU A 82 -17.00 -6.05 17.19
C LEU A 82 -16.64 -4.58 17.04
N TRP A 83 -17.33 -3.91 16.11
CA TRP A 83 -16.99 -2.54 15.72
C TRP A 83 -18.21 -1.63 15.68
N ARG A 84 -19.17 -1.91 14.80
CA ARG A 84 -20.36 -1.05 14.58
C ARG A 84 -21.36 -1.10 15.72
N SER A 85 -21.48 -2.26 16.33
CA SER A 85 -22.33 -2.51 17.48
C SER A 85 -21.55 -3.31 18.51
N ARG A 86 -22.18 -3.56 19.66
CA ARG A 86 -21.62 -4.45 20.69
C ARG A 86 -21.87 -5.95 20.41
N VAL A 87 -22.36 -6.28 19.22
CA VAL A 87 -22.57 -7.66 18.75
C VAL A 87 -21.45 -8.00 17.75
N PRO A 88 -20.72 -9.10 17.94
CA PRO A 88 -19.71 -9.54 16.98
C PRO A 88 -20.32 -9.95 15.64
N GLU A 89 -19.76 -9.45 14.55
CA GLU A 89 -20.05 -9.88 13.18
C GLU A 89 -18.96 -10.85 12.69
N GLN A 90 -19.35 -11.85 11.91
CA GLN A 90 -18.40 -12.77 11.26
C GLN A 90 -18.20 -12.31 9.81
N LEU A 91 -16.97 -11.97 9.45
CA LEU A 91 -16.59 -11.52 8.11
C LEU A 91 -15.70 -12.56 7.42
N SER A 92 -16.13 -13.05 6.26
CA SER A 92 -15.29 -13.92 5.42
C SER A 92 -14.23 -13.10 4.68
N HIS A 93 -12.99 -13.61 4.65
CA HIS A 93 -11.85 -12.97 3.99
C HIS A 93 -11.12 -13.97 3.09
N ALA A 94 -11.81 -14.44 2.06
CA ALA A 94 -11.26 -15.39 1.10
C ALA A 94 -9.93 -14.89 0.51
N GLY A 95 -8.92 -15.77 0.49
CA GLY A 95 -7.60 -15.47 -0.09
C GLY A 95 -6.67 -14.64 0.79
N SER A 96 -7.01 -14.38 2.06
CA SER A 96 -6.09 -13.77 3.02
C SER A 96 -5.35 -14.84 3.85
N ALA A 97 -4.17 -14.51 4.36
CA ALA A 97 -3.37 -15.42 5.15
C ALA A 97 -2.61 -14.67 6.25
N ILE A 98 -2.37 -15.34 7.38
CA ILE A 98 -1.45 -14.84 8.41
C ILE A 98 -0.14 -15.60 8.26
N VAL A 99 0.92 -14.91 7.86
CA VAL A 99 2.23 -15.52 7.59
C VAL A 99 3.21 -15.31 8.74
N ASP A 100 4.20 -16.19 8.83
CA ASP A 100 5.43 -15.85 9.56
C ASP A 100 6.22 -14.80 8.77
N ARG A 101 6.20 -13.55 9.23
CA ARG A 101 6.80 -12.42 8.50
C ARG A 101 8.30 -12.54 8.33
N ALA A 102 8.98 -13.14 9.30
CA ALA A 102 10.40 -13.37 9.21
C ALA A 102 10.72 -14.30 8.03
N SER A 103 9.99 -15.40 7.93
CA SER A 103 10.12 -16.39 6.84
C SER A 103 9.69 -15.82 5.49
N PHE A 104 8.62 -15.03 5.44
CA PHE A 104 8.17 -14.34 4.23
C PHE A 104 9.24 -13.39 3.66
N ASP A 105 9.77 -12.49 4.50
CA ASP A 105 10.82 -11.56 4.10
C ASP A 105 12.10 -12.34 3.66
N ALA A 106 12.46 -13.42 4.36
CA ALA A 106 13.62 -14.25 4.05
C ALA A 106 13.49 -15.01 2.72
N ALA A 107 12.29 -15.49 2.40
CA ALA A 107 12.00 -16.18 1.15
C ALA A 107 12.13 -15.23 -0.05
N LEU A 108 11.62 -13.99 0.05
CA LEU A 108 11.80 -12.97 -0.99
C LEU A 108 13.28 -12.60 -1.19
N LEU A 109 14.03 -12.46 -0.09
CA LEU A 109 15.46 -12.17 -0.15
C LEU A 109 16.26 -13.33 -0.77
N THR A 110 15.89 -14.57 -0.45
CA THR A 110 16.49 -15.77 -1.05
C THR A 110 16.20 -15.84 -2.55
N LEU A 111 14.96 -15.53 -2.96
CA LEU A 111 14.59 -15.44 -4.37
C LEU A 111 15.42 -14.38 -5.12
N ALA A 112 15.62 -13.21 -4.51
CA ALA A 112 16.45 -12.16 -5.10
C ALA A 112 17.87 -12.66 -5.42
N GLY A 113 18.52 -13.33 -4.46
CA GLY A 113 19.84 -13.92 -4.67
C GLY A 113 19.86 -15.02 -5.73
N ARG A 114 18.83 -15.88 -5.78
CA ARG A 114 18.69 -16.92 -6.81
C ARG A 114 18.53 -16.36 -8.22
N ARG A 115 18.00 -15.13 -8.36
CA ARG A 115 17.88 -14.40 -9.64
C ARG A 115 19.11 -13.57 -10.00
N GLY A 116 20.21 -13.74 -9.28
CA GLY A 116 21.46 -13.04 -9.57
C GLY A 116 21.44 -11.56 -9.17
N ILE A 117 20.47 -11.11 -8.37
CA ILE A 117 20.54 -9.79 -7.75
C ILE A 117 21.69 -9.81 -6.76
N GLU A 118 22.57 -8.82 -6.85
CA GLU A 118 23.68 -8.75 -5.93
C GLU A 118 23.18 -8.36 -4.54
N LEU A 119 23.57 -9.14 -3.53
CA LEU A 119 23.14 -8.97 -2.15
C LEU A 119 24.34 -8.65 -1.27
N GLU A 120 24.26 -7.55 -0.52
CA GLU A 120 25.27 -7.16 0.45
C GLU A 120 24.64 -7.14 1.85
N ARG A 121 24.95 -8.15 2.67
CA ARG A 121 24.41 -8.32 4.03
C ARG A 121 25.39 -9.06 4.97
N PRO A 122 25.47 -8.68 6.25
CA PRO A 122 24.96 -7.43 6.80
C PRO A 122 25.74 -6.24 6.25
N ALA A 123 25.05 -5.18 5.84
CA ALA A 123 25.67 -3.93 5.45
C ALA A 123 24.79 -2.70 5.72
N ARG A 124 25.43 -1.60 6.11
CA ARG A 124 24.77 -0.31 6.38
C ARG A 124 25.36 0.79 5.52
N LEU A 125 24.50 1.71 5.09
CA LEU A 125 24.91 2.94 4.44
C LEU A 125 25.73 3.81 5.41
N LEU A 126 26.89 4.29 4.97
CA LEU A 126 27.70 5.27 5.71
C LEU A 126 27.60 6.67 5.12
N ASN A 127 27.73 6.79 3.80
CA ASN A 127 27.76 8.07 3.11
C ASN A 127 27.20 7.96 1.69
N VAL A 128 26.57 9.04 1.24
CA VAL A 128 26.10 9.25 -0.14
C VAL A 128 26.70 10.57 -0.65
N ALA A 129 27.42 10.52 -1.76
CA ALA A 129 27.97 11.68 -2.45
C ALA A 129 27.64 11.62 -3.94
N GLY A 130 27.82 12.72 -4.66
CA GLY A 130 27.56 12.81 -6.10
C GLY A 130 26.26 13.54 -6.42
N THR A 131 25.74 13.28 -7.61
CA THR A 131 24.56 13.94 -8.19
C THR A 131 23.61 12.92 -8.81
N ALA A 132 22.41 13.36 -9.19
CA ALA A 132 21.44 12.52 -9.87
C ALA A 132 22.07 11.77 -11.06
N GLY A 133 21.94 10.44 -11.07
CA GLY A 133 22.49 9.58 -12.13
C GLY A 133 23.93 9.10 -11.92
N ASP A 134 24.70 9.68 -10.98
CA ASP A 134 26.07 9.24 -10.63
C ASP A 134 26.31 9.32 -9.11
N TRP A 135 25.53 8.57 -8.34
CA TRP A 135 25.72 8.48 -6.90
C TRP A 135 26.91 7.60 -6.55
N ARG A 136 27.74 8.08 -5.61
CA ARG A 136 28.86 7.36 -5.00
C ARG A 136 28.52 7.07 -3.56
N VAL A 137 28.44 5.78 -3.23
CA VAL A 137 27.93 5.29 -1.96
C VAL A 137 29.01 4.50 -1.24
N SER A 138 29.17 4.77 0.05
CA SER A 138 30.04 3.99 0.93
C SER A 138 29.18 3.13 1.86
N LEU A 139 29.44 1.83 1.86
CA LEU A 139 28.77 0.85 2.71
C LEU A 139 29.75 0.29 3.73
N LEU A 140 29.32 0.13 4.98
CA LEU A 140 29.99 -0.74 5.92
C LEU A 140 29.37 -2.13 5.84
N CYS A 141 30.14 -3.10 5.39
CA CYS A 141 29.80 -4.51 5.26
C CYS A 141 30.41 -5.30 6.43
N GLY A 142 29.62 -6.10 7.12
CA GLY A 142 30.05 -6.79 8.33
C GLY A 142 30.51 -5.82 9.42
N ALA A 143 31.54 -6.22 10.17
CA ALA A 143 32.06 -5.42 11.28
C ALA A 143 33.01 -4.28 10.84
N ALA A 144 33.71 -4.41 9.72
CA ALA A 144 34.80 -3.48 9.37
C ALA A 144 35.07 -3.29 7.87
N ARG A 145 34.40 -4.03 6.97
CA ARG A 145 34.72 -3.96 5.53
C ARG A 145 33.99 -2.78 4.90
N SER A 146 34.71 -1.75 4.47
CA SER A 146 34.11 -0.69 3.64
C SER A 146 34.00 -1.14 2.18
N ARG A 147 32.88 -0.84 1.54
CA ARG A 147 32.64 -1.07 0.11
C ARG A 147 32.16 0.22 -0.55
N ALA A 148 32.89 0.66 -1.57
CA ALA A 148 32.46 1.76 -2.44
C ALA A 148 31.60 1.22 -3.58
N VAL A 149 30.49 1.90 -3.88
CA VAL A 149 29.51 1.52 -4.90
C VAL A 149 29.14 2.75 -5.72
N ARG A 150 28.97 2.59 -7.03
CA ARG A 150 28.35 3.60 -7.90
C ARG A 150 26.96 3.16 -8.31
N ALA A 151 25.99 4.05 -8.23
CA ALA A 151 24.62 3.76 -8.64
C ALA A 151 23.95 4.96 -9.31
N ARG A 152 23.03 4.71 -10.25
CA ARG A 152 22.28 5.78 -10.92
C ARG A 152 21.11 6.27 -10.07
N PHE A 153 20.44 5.34 -9.39
CA PHE A 153 19.34 5.60 -8.46
C PHE A 153 19.61 4.96 -7.09
N ILE A 154 19.08 5.58 -6.03
CA ILE A 154 19.07 5.03 -4.67
C ILE A 154 17.62 4.88 -4.21
N LEU A 155 17.24 3.69 -3.75
CA LEU A 155 15.90 3.36 -3.30
C LEU A 155 15.97 3.05 -1.80
N ASP A 156 15.53 3.98 -0.97
CA ASP A 156 15.40 3.78 0.48
C ASP A 156 14.12 2.99 0.78
N ALA A 157 14.30 1.71 1.09
CA ALA A 157 13.28 0.78 1.57
C ALA A 157 13.60 0.31 3.00
N SER A 158 14.29 1.16 3.80
CA SER A 158 14.78 0.82 5.14
C SER A 158 13.68 0.68 6.20
N GLY A 159 12.44 0.97 5.81
CA GLY A 159 11.25 0.91 6.64
C GLY A 159 10.99 2.24 7.34
N ARG A 160 10.29 2.17 8.47
CA ARG A 160 9.85 3.35 9.20
C ARG A 160 11.05 4.10 9.81
N CYS A 161 11.18 5.38 9.45
CA CYS A 161 12.13 6.31 10.04
C CYS A 161 11.41 7.33 10.92
N ALA A 162 12.10 7.87 11.93
CA ALA A 162 11.53 8.87 12.85
C ALA A 162 11.43 10.29 12.27
N ALA A 163 11.72 10.46 10.98
CA ALA A 163 11.71 11.76 10.31
C ALA A 163 10.29 12.35 10.26
N PRO A 164 10.16 13.69 10.33
CA PRO A 164 8.86 14.34 10.19
C PRO A 164 8.28 14.06 8.80
N GLY A 165 7.04 13.59 8.78
CA GLY A 165 6.23 13.40 7.58
C GLY A 165 4.98 14.26 7.63
N ILE A 166 4.33 14.43 6.47
CA ILE A 166 2.99 14.99 6.38
C ILE A 166 2.04 14.03 7.09
N ALA A 167 1.31 14.48 8.12
CA ALA A 167 0.38 13.63 8.84
C ALA A 167 -0.85 13.35 7.96
N CYS A 168 -1.12 12.06 7.73
CA CYS A 168 -2.30 11.64 6.97
C CYS A 168 -3.49 11.32 7.89
N ALA A 169 -3.22 11.01 9.16
CA ALA A 169 -4.20 10.70 10.20
C ALA A 169 -3.61 11.03 11.59
N PRO A 170 -4.42 11.06 12.67
CA PRO A 170 -3.92 11.20 14.03
C PRO A 170 -2.87 10.13 14.39
N ARG A 171 -1.96 10.50 15.30
CA ARG A 171 -0.86 9.61 15.71
C ARG A 171 -1.39 8.35 16.37
N LEU A 172 -0.73 7.22 16.10
CA LEU A 172 -1.06 5.91 16.64
C LEU A 172 0.18 5.22 17.20
N ALA A 173 -0.03 4.46 18.27
CA ALA A 173 0.93 3.52 18.80
C ALA A 173 0.30 2.13 18.85
N ALA A 174 1.10 1.11 18.57
CA ALA A 174 0.73 -0.29 18.74
C ALA A 174 1.59 -0.89 19.85
N MET A 175 0.95 -1.69 20.71
CA MET A 175 1.64 -2.54 21.68
C MET A 175 1.13 -3.97 21.53
N TRP A 176 2.02 -4.96 21.61
CA TRP A 176 1.62 -6.34 21.42
C TRP A 176 2.43 -7.31 22.26
N GLY A 177 1.80 -8.44 22.54
CA GLY A 177 2.38 -9.61 23.19
C GLY A 177 1.84 -10.89 22.56
N GLU A 178 2.46 -12.01 22.89
CA GLU A 178 2.07 -13.32 22.37
C GLU A 178 1.76 -14.25 23.54
N VAL A 179 0.72 -15.07 23.40
CA VAL A 179 0.34 -16.13 24.34
C VAL A 179 0.34 -17.48 23.61
N ASP A 180 0.34 -18.57 24.36
CA ASP A 180 0.19 -19.92 23.79
C ASP A 180 -1.22 -20.08 23.19
N GLN A 181 -1.29 -20.42 21.91
CA GLN A 181 -2.55 -20.57 21.18
C GLN A 181 -3.38 -21.77 21.66
N SER A 182 -2.78 -22.79 22.28
CA SER A 182 -3.51 -23.97 22.78
C SER A 182 -4.55 -23.61 23.85
N ALA A 183 -4.27 -22.57 24.65
CA ALA A 183 -5.20 -22.01 25.63
C ALA A 183 -6.39 -21.28 24.97
N LEU A 184 -6.35 -21.04 23.66
CA LEU A 184 -7.32 -20.32 22.86
C LEU A 184 -7.75 -21.14 21.63
N ALA A 185 -7.83 -22.46 21.75
CA ALA A 185 -8.17 -23.37 20.65
C ALA A 185 -9.48 -22.98 19.92
N ALA A 186 -10.47 -22.48 20.64
CA ALA A 186 -11.74 -22.02 20.06
C ALA A 186 -11.62 -20.77 19.16
N LEU A 187 -10.50 -20.05 19.22
CA LEU A 187 -10.22 -18.87 18.39
C LEU A 187 -9.34 -19.21 17.17
N ALA A 188 -8.96 -20.48 17.00
CA ALA A 188 -8.08 -20.93 15.94
C ALA A 188 -8.59 -20.51 14.55
N GLY A 189 -7.69 -19.99 13.71
CA GLY A 189 -7.98 -19.63 12.32
C GLY A 189 -8.83 -18.37 12.12
N THR A 190 -9.29 -17.69 13.18
CA THR A 190 -10.08 -16.45 13.07
C THR A 190 -9.37 -15.28 13.73
N THR A 191 -9.29 -14.14 13.04
CA THR A 191 -8.80 -12.91 13.68
C THR A 191 -9.90 -12.25 14.48
N GLN A 192 -9.54 -11.62 15.60
CA GLN A 192 -10.46 -10.83 16.41
C GLN A 192 -10.13 -9.36 16.22
N VAL A 193 -11.14 -8.54 15.97
CA VAL A 193 -11.02 -7.08 15.92
C VAL A 193 -12.11 -6.49 16.81
N GLU A 194 -11.73 -5.69 17.81
CA GLU A 194 -12.69 -5.12 18.75
C GLU A 194 -12.40 -3.64 19.03
N ALA A 195 -13.41 -2.80 18.83
CA ALA A 195 -13.41 -1.40 19.25
C ALA A 195 -13.56 -1.30 20.78
N LEU A 196 -12.67 -0.52 21.41
CA LEU A 196 -12.72 -0.12 22.82
C LEU A 196 -12.84 1.42 22.91
N GLN A 197 -13.21 1.95 24.08
CA GLN A 197 -13.38 3.40 24.25
C GLN A 197 -12.09 4.22 23.96
N HIS A 198 -10.91 3.63 24.16
CA HIS A 198 -9.61 4.32 24.04
C HIS A 198 -8.67 3.71 22.99
N GLY A 199 -9.21 2.93 22.06
CA GLY A 199 -8.41 2.22 21.06
C GLY A 199 -9.14 1.01 20.51
N TRP A 200 -8.41 0.11 19.87
CA TRP A 200 -8.96 -1.15 19.41
C TRP A 200 -7.95 -2.28 19.57
N LEU A 201 -8.48 -3.49 19.69
CA LEU A 201 -7.69 -4.71 19.77
C LEU A 201 -7.70 -5.41 18.42
N TRP A 202 -6.56 -5.99 18.09
CA TRP A 202 -6.42 -7.01 17.07
C TRP A 202 -5.78 -8.25 17.69
N ALA A 203 -6.26 -9.42 17.29
CA ALA A 203 -5.63 -10.67 17.67
C ALA A 203 -5.77 -11.73 16.59
N GLY A 204 -4.82 -12.66 16.56
CA GLY A 204 -4.84 -13.76 15.60
C GLY A 204 -3.77 -14.80 15.85
N CYS A 205 -4.00 -15.99 15.29
CA CYS A 205 -3.05 -17.09 15.31
C CYS A 205 -1.85 -16.78 14.41
N LEU A 206 -0.65 -16.97 14.95
CA LEU A 206 0.59 -16.97 14.20
C LEU A 206 1.11 -18.41 14.06
N PRO A 207 1.98 -18.69 13.07
CA PRO A 207 2.69 -19.96 13.00
C PRO A 207 3.47 -20.28 14.29
N GLY A 208 3.54 -21.57 14.63
CA GLY A 208 4.24 -22.06 15.82
C GLY A 208 3.43 -22.04 17.11
N ARG A 209 2.09 -22.18 17.04
CA ARG A 209 1.16 -22.16 18.21
C ARG A 209 1.22 -20.88 19.04
N ARG A 210 1.50 -19.75 18.39
CA ARG A 210 1.51 -18.43 19.03
C ARG A 210 0.22 -17.70 18.70
N TYR A 211 -0.31 -16.95 19.65
CA TYR A 211 -1.48 -16.10 19.45
C TYR A 211 -1.14 -14.68 19.84
N ARG A 212 -1.22 -13.75 18.90
CA ARG A 212 -0.85 -12.37 19.15
C ARG A 212 -2.04 -11.58 19.66
N LEU A 213 -1.80 -10.76 20.68
CA LEU A 213 -2.70 -9.75 21.20
C LEU A 213 -2.07 -8.39 20.92
N MET A 214 -2.80 -7.47 20.29
CA MET A 214 -2.31 -6.15 19.94
C MET A 214 -3.35 -5.10 20.32
N LEU A 215 -2.93 -4.11 21.10
CA LEU A 215 -3.69 -2.90 21.36
C LEU A 215 -3.14 -1.76 20.51
N VAL A 216 -4.04 -1.08 19.80
CA VAL A 216 -3.75 0.14 19.04
C VAL A 216 -4.48 1.30 19.68
N CYS A 217 -3.74 2.34 20.09
CA CYS A 217 -4.29 3.47 20.83
C CYS A 217 -3.48 4.76 20.60
N ASP A 218 -3.88 5.86 21.24
CA ASP A 218 -3.11 7.11 21.22
C ASP A 218 -1.72 6.93 21.86
N PRO A 219 -0.64 7.52 21.30
CA PRO A 219 0.71 7.40 21.86
C PRO A 219 0.86 7.92 23.30
N GLN A 220 0.01 8.85 23.72
CA GLN A 220 -0.02 9.31 25.11
C GLN A 220 -0.58 8.23 26.03
N ALA A 221 -1.71 7.62 25.65
CA ALA A 221 -2.24 6.46 26.34
C ALA A 221 -1.28 5.26 26.28
N ALA A 222 -0.45 5.12 25.25
CA ALA A 222 0.56 4.07 25.22
C ALA A 222 1.70 4.31 26.23
N ARG A 223 2.11 5.58 26.42
CA ARG A 223 3.22 5.97 27.31
C ARG A 223 2.84 6.14 28.78
N GLN A 224 1.62 6.58 29.06
CA GLN A 224 1.12 6.81 30.43
C GLN A 224 0.71 5.50 31.14
N ALA A 225 1.43 4.39 30.94
CA ALA A 225 1.07 3.09 31.52
C ALA A 225 1.16 3.05 33.06
N GLY A 226 1.56 4.16 33.69
CA GLY A 226 1.81 4.22 35.13
C GLY A 226 2.95 3.26 35.53
N PRO A 227 3.13 3.01 36.84
CA PRO A 227 4.12 2.04 37.32
C PRO A 227 3.83 0.60 36.88
N ALA A 228 2.64 0.29 36.36
CA ALA A 228 2.24 -1.05 35.93
C ALA A 228 2.75 -1.45 34.53
N GLY A 229 3.22 -0.48 33.73
CA GLY A 229 3.89 -0.75 32.44
C GLY A 229 2.99 -1.21 31.28
N PRO A 230 3.56 -1.34 30.06
CA PRO A 230 2.81 -1.67 28.83
C PRO A 230 2.05 -2.99 28.89
N GLU A 231 2.58 -3.98 29.59
CA GLU A 231 1.92 -5.28 29.77
C GLU A 231 0.59 -5.15 30.53
N ALA A 232 0.57 -4.43 31.66
CA ALA A 232 -0.66 -4.24 32.41
C ALA A 232 -1.74 -3.54 31.58
N ARG A 233 -1.35 -2.61 30.71
CA ARG A 233 -2.28 -1.93 29.80
C ARG A 233 -2.84 -2.87 28.74
N LEU A 234 -2.01 -3.69 28.10
CA LEU A 234 -2.47 -4.71 27.15
C LEU A 234 -3.44 -5.71 27.82
N ARG A 235 -3.10 -6.17 29.03
CA ARG A 235 -3.95 -7.09 29.81
C ARG A 235 -5.28 -6.44 30.21
N ALA A 236 -5.27 -5.19 30.67
CA ALA A 236 -6.48 -4.46 31.01
C ALA A 236 -7.41 -4.27 29.80
N ALA A 237 -6.83 -3.96 28.63
CA ALA A 237 -7.61 -3.89 27.39
C ALA A 237 -8.23 -5.25 27.02
N CYS A 238 -7.47 -6.35 27.13
CA CYS A 238 -8.00 -7.70 26.91
C CYS A 238 -9.10 -8.05 27.92
N ALA A 239 -8.96 -7.67 29.20
CA ALA A 239 -9.97 -7.92 30.23
C ALA A 239 -11.28 -7.16 29.98
N ALA A 240 -11.20 -5.95 29.42
CA ALA A 240 -12.36 -5.16 29.03
C ALA A 240 -13.04 -5.64 27.73
N SER A 241 -12.35 -6.48 26.95
CA SER A 241 -12.81 -6.97 25.65
C SER A 241 -13.78 -8.14 25.76
N ARG A 242 -14.84 -8.12 24.95
CA ARG A 242 -15.79 -9.24 24.83
C ARG A 242 -15.18 -10.42 24.08
N LEU A 243 -14.34 -10.16 23.07
CA LEU A 243 -13.73 -11.20 22.25
C LEU A 243 -12.47 -11.83 22.91
N LEU A 244 -11.75 -11.08 23.74
CA LEU A 244 -10.39 -11.42 24.20
C LEU A 244 -10.24 -11.51 25.73
N ARG A 245 -11.33 -11.39 26.51
CA ARG A 245 -11.29 -11.57 27.98
C ARG A 245 -10.59 -12.83 28.45
N ALA A 246 -10.76 -13.94 27.71
CA ALA A 246 -10.13 -15.23 28.05
C ALA A 246 -8.59 -15.17 27.95
N ALA A 247 -8.05 -14.28 27.14
CA ALA A 247 -6.60 -14.14 26.94
C ALA A 247 -5.93 -13.23 27.98
N ALA A 248 -6.70 -12.42 28.73
CA ALA A 248 -6.15 -11.39 29.62
C ALA A 248 -5.24 -11.94 30.74
N GLY A 249 -5.56 -13.14 31.24
CA GLY A 249 -4.82 -13.80 32.32
C GLY A 249 -3.76 -14.81 31.86
N LEU A 250 -3.58 -15.02 30.56
CA LEU A 250 -2.64 -16.02 30.05
C LEU A 250 -1.19 -15.55 30.18
N PRO A 251 -0.23 -16.46 30.42
CA PRO A 251 1.19 -16.11 30.45
C PRO A 251 1.64 -15.64 29.06
N LEU A 252 2.39 -14.54 29.02
CA LEU A 252 3.00 -14.07 27.77
C LEU A 252 4.26 -14.90 27.47
N LEU A 253 4.48 -15.20 26.19
CA LEU A 253 5.65 -15.90 25.68
C LEU A 253 6.91 -15.01 25.62
N GLY A 254 6.78 -13.73 25.96
CA GLY A 254 7.88 -12.76 25.96
C GLY A 254 7.42 -11.37 26.39
N ALA A 255 8.36 -10.42 26.43
CA ALA A 255 8.07 -9.04 26.81
C ALA A 255 7.18 -8.33 25.79
N VAL A 256 6.22 -7.54 26.28
CA VAL A 256 5.39 -6.68 25.43
C VAL A 256 6.26 -5.70 24.64
N GLN A 257 6.03 -5.66 23.34
CA GLN A 257 6.72 -4.79 22.40
C GLN A 257 5.83 -3.59 22.05
N MET A 258 6.46 -2.49 21.61
CA MET A 258 5.75 -1.28 21.19
C MET A 258 6.38 -0.66 19.95
N CYS A 259 5.55 -0.06 19.09
CA CYS A 259 6.02 0.72 17.95
C CYS A 259 5.06 1.87 17.61
N SER A 260 5.56 2.82 16.83
CA SER A 260 4.69 3.81 16.20
C SER A 260 3.92 3.16 15.06
N ALA A 261 2.59 3.32 15.06
CA ALA A 261 1.69 2.96 13.98
C ALA A 261 1.11 4.22 13.30
N THR A 262 1.75 5.37 13.49
CA THR A 262 1.28 6.66 12.98
C THR A 262 1.26 6.68 11.45
N PRO A 263 0.13 7.05 10.82
CA PRO A 263 0.07 7.24 9.37
C PRO A 263 0.72 8.53 8.93
N TYR A 264 1.54 8.47 7.87
CA TYR A 264 2.24 9.63 7.33
C TYR A 264 2.59 9.45 5.86
N LEU A 265 2.95 10.56 5.23
CA LEU A 265 3.56 10.61 3.91
C LEU A 265 4.88 11.41 4.00
N ALA A 266 5.97 10.87 3.47
CA ALA A 266 7.28 11.51 3.48
C ALA A 266 7.35 12.57 2.35
N PRO A 267 7.55 13.86 2.67
CA PRO A 267 7.52 14.94 1.68
C PRO A 267 8.66 14.85 0.65
N ASP A 268 9.73 14.13 0.97
CA ASP A 268 10.95 13.96 0.19
C ASP A 268 11.05 12.57 -0.47
N SER A 269 9.91 11.96 -0.81
CA SER A 269 9.85 10.59 -1.36
C SER A 269 10.53 10.40 -2.73
N TRP A 270 10.81 11.48 -3.48
CA TRP A 270 11.64 11.43 -4.70
C TRP A 270 12.49 12.69 -4.81
N GLN A 271 13.80 12.61 -4.58
CA GLN A 271 14.75 13.74 -4.66
C GLN A 271 15.98 13.34 -5.48
N ASP A 272 16.18 13.95 -6.64
CA ASP A 272 17.39 13.77 -7.46
C ASP A 272 17.73 12.30 -7.78
N GLY A 273 16.71 11.46 -8.05
CA GLY A 273 16.91 10.03 -8.29
C GLY A 273 17.16 9.20 -7.02
N ARG A 274 16.96 9.79 -5.84
CA ARG A 274 16.79 9.07 -4.58
C ARG A 274 15.31 8.96 -4.26
N LEU A 275 14.81 7.74 -4.13
CA LEU A 275 13.40 7.44 -3.92
C LEU A 275 13.23 6.77 -2.56
N LYS A 276 12.13 7.05 -1.86
CA LYS A 276 11.71 6.28 -0.68
C LYS A 276 10.63 5.28 -1.08
N LEU A 277 10.61 4.11 -0.45
CA LEU A 277 9.67 3.01 -0.73
C LEU A 277 9.09 2.43 0.56
N GLY A 278 7.88 1.88 0.44
CA GLY A 278 7.16 1.30 1.58
C GLY A 278 7.08 2.28 2.76
N ASP A 279 7.28 1.77 3.98
CA ASP A 279 7.26 2.60 5.19
C ASP A 279 8.29 3.74 5.19
N ALA A 280 9.35 3.72 4.36
CA ALA A 280 10.21 4.89 4.25
C ALA A 280 9.49 6.08 3.56
N ALA A 281 8.60 5.79 2.61
CA ALA A 281 7.84 6.79 1.87
C ALA A 281 6.49 7.13 2.52
N PHE A 282 5.76 6.13 3.02
CA PHE A 282 4.46 6.35 3.63
C PHE A 282 4.09 5.21 4.57
N ALA A 283 3.31 5.54 5.58
CA ALA A 283 2.70 4.58 6.48
C ALA A 283 1.19 4.80 6.51
N LEU A 284 0.44 3.70 6.52
CA LEU A 284 -1.02 3.71 6.61
C LEU A 284 -1.48 3.25 8.00
N ASP A 285 -2.73 3.54 8.33
CA ASP A 285 -3.36 3.01 9.55
C ASP A 285 -3.48 1.48 9.46
N PRO A 286 -3.06 0.74 10.51
CA PRO A 286 -2.99 -0.72 10.47
C PRO A 286 -4.36 -1.43 10.48
N VAL A 287 -5.48 -0.75 10.72
CA VAL A 287 -6.81 -1.39 10.88
C VAL A 287 -7.22 -2.23 9.67
N SER A 288 -6.77 -1.87 8.46
CA SER A 288 -7.02 -2.62 7.22
C SER A 288 -6.13 -3.86 7.02
N SER A 289 -5.06 -4.02 7.80
CA SER A 289 -4.00 -5.01 7.57
C SER A 289 -3.37 -4.96 6.16
N SER A 290 -3.42 -3.83 5.46
CA SER A 290 -2.97 -3.72 4.06
C SER A 290 -1.54 -3.19 3.87
N GLY A 291 -0.83 -2.85 4.94
CA GLY A 291 0.47 -2.15 4.87
C GLY A 291 1.52 -2.86 3.99
N VAL A 292 1.67 -4.18 4.15
CA VAL A 292 2.62 -4.98 3.34
C VAL A 292 2.23 -4.96 1.86
N GLU A 293 0.95 -5.19 1.55
CA GLU A 293 0.41 -5.17 0.18
C GLU A 293 0.66 -3.81 -0.49
N LYS A 294 0.37 -2.71 0.20
CA LYS A 294 0.57 -1.35 -0.32
C LYS A 294 2.04 -1.03 -0.52
N ALA A 295 2.90 -1.40 0.43
CA ALA A 295 4.34 -1.21 0.32
C ALA A 295 4.93 -1.96 -0.88
N MET A 296 4.55 -3.23 -1.06
CA MET A 296 4.98 -4.04 -2.20
C MET A 296 4.44 -3.48 -3.53
N ARG A 297 3.13 -3.19 -3.61
CA ARG A 297 2.51 -2.64 -4.83
C ARG A 297 3.16 -1.32 -5.26
N PHE A 298 3.35 -0.41 -4.32
CA PHE A 298 4.01 0.87 -4.58
C PHE A 298 5.44 0.68 -5.08
N SER A 299 6.16 -0.30 -4.52
CA SER A 299 7.53 -0.62 -4.94
C SER A 299 7.61 -1.15 -6.38
N LEU A 300 6.61 -1.91 -6.84
CA LEU A 300 6.49 -2.32 -8.25
C LEU A 300 6.23 -1.12 -9.17
N GLN A 301 5.36 -0.21 -8.75
CA GLN A 301 5.06 1.02 -9.50
C GLN A 301 6.30 1.92 -9.58
N ALA A 302 7.08 2.01 -8.49
CA ALA A 302 8.34 2.74 -8.49
C ALA A 302 9.36 2.10 -9.46
N ALA A 303 9.45 0.77 -9.53
CA ALA A 303 10.30 0.08 -10.49
C ALA A 303 9.93 0.42 -11.95
N VAL A 304 8.64 0.50 -12.28
CA VAL A 304 8.14 0.94 -13.59
C VAL A 304 8.51 2.40 -13.89
N ALA A 305 8.35 3.30 -12.90
CA ALA A 305 8.76 4.69 -13.04
C ALA A 305 10.26 4.81 -13.34
N LEU A 306 11.08 4.05 -12.62
CA LEU A 306 12.53 4.00 -12.85
C LEU A 306 12.89 3.39 -14.19
N HIS A 307 12.27 2.28 -14.59
CA HIS A 307 12.50 1.67 -15.91
C HIS A 307 12.17 2.63 -17.06
N THR A 308 11.16 3.47 -16.88
CA THR A 308 10.82 4.53 -17.84
C THR A 308 11.97 5.51 -18.00
N VAL A 309 12.50 6.04 -16.89
CA VAL A 309 13.63 6.99 -16.90
C VAL A 309 14.93 6.33 -17.38
N LEU A 310 15.15 5.06 -17.03
CA LEU A 310 16.33 4.30 -17.42
C LEU A 310 16.34 4.00 -18.94
N GLY A 311 15.17 3.89 -19.57
CA GLY A 311 15.04 3.73 -21.03
C GLY A 311 15.01 5.05 -21.81
N ASN A 312 14.72 6.18 -21.16
CA ASN A 312 14.71 7.51 -21.79
C ASN A 312 15.11 8.60 -20.78
N HIS A 313 16.29 9.18 -20.96
CA HIS A 313 16.85 10.17 -20.02
C HIS A 313 16.36 11.61 -20.23
N SER A 314 15.42 11.85 -21.14
CA SER A 314 14.85 13.19 -21.35
C SER A 314 14.22 13.77 -20.09
N GLN A 315 14.26 15.09 -19.96
CA GLN A 315 13.63 15.81 -18.85
C GLN A 315 12.12 15.54 -18.77
N ALA A 316 11.46 15.41 -19.93
CA ALA A 316 10.04 15.06 -20.00
C ALA A 316 9.75 13.68 -19.42
N SER A 317 10.57 12.66 -19.74
CA SER A 317 10.42 11.31 -19.18
C SER A 317 10.64 11.29 -17.66
N GLN A 318 11.66 12.02 -17.18
CA GLN A 318 11.91 12.18 -15.75
C GLN A 318 10.74 12.84 -15.02
N ALA A 319 10.19 13.92 -15.58
CA ALA A 319 9.04 14.62 -15.01
C ALA A 319 7.79 13.72 -14.98
N LEU A 320 7.52 12.97 -16.06
CA LEU A 320 6.40 12.06 -16.16
C LEU A 320 6.49 10.91 -15.15
N ALA A 321 7.66 10.27 -15.05
CA ALA A 321 7.89 9.18 -14.10
C ALA A 321 7.73 9.65 -12.64
N ARG A 322 8.26 10.84 -12.33
CA ARG A 322 8.08 11.47 -11.01
C ARG A 322 6.62 11.79 -10.72
N HIS A 323 5.90 12.37 -11.68
CA HIS A 323 4.48 12.68 -11.53
C HIS A 323 3.65 11.41 -11.29
N PHE A 324 3.92 10.32 -12.01
CA PHE A 324 3.30 9.02 -11.77
C PHE A 324 3.59 8.49 -10.35
N PHE A 325 4.85 8.47 -9.94
CA PHE A 325 5.25 7.98 -8.61
C PHE A 325 4.60 8.77 -7.47
N GLU A 326 4.70 10.11 -7.51
CA GLU A 326 4.09 10.98 -6.50
C GLU A 326 2.57 10.86 -6.51
N GLY A 327 1.95 10.74 -7.69
CA GLY A 327 0.51 10.51 -7.84
C GLY A 327 0.05 9.21 -7.19
N ARG A 328 0.79 8.09 -7.35
CA ARG A 328 0.46 6.82 -6.71
C ARG A 328 0.59 6.88 -5.19
N LEU A 329 1.62 7.58 -4.70
CA LEU A 329 1.83 7.81 -3.26
C LEU A 329 0.67 8.58 -2.64
N VAL A 330 0.30 9.70 -3.27
CA VAL A 330 -0.82 10.56 -2.86
C VAL A 330 -2.13 9.78 -2.89
N GLU A 331 -2.41 9.07 -3.98
CA GLU A 331 -3.65 8.29 -4.12
C GLU A 331 -3.77 7.23 -3.02
N ALA A 332 -2.68 6.50 -2.72
CA ALA A 332 -2.68 5.48 -1.68
C ALA A 332 -2.99 6.07 -0.30
N CYS A 333 -2.37 7.21 0.05
CA CYS A 333 -2.59 7.86 1.34
C CYS A 333 -3.99 8.48 1.43
N ALA A 334 -4.44 9.20 0.40
CA ALA A 334 -5.74 9.86 0.39
C ALA A 334 -6.90 8.86 0.47
N ARG A 335 -6.86 7.80 -0.34
CA ARG A 335 -7.91 6.76 -0.33
C ARG A 335 -7.96 6.00 0.97
N HIS A 336 -6.80 5.67 1.54
CA HIS A 336 -6.75 4.98 2.82
C HIS A 336 -7.28 5.87 3.95
N ALA A 337 -6.85 7.13 4.01
CA ALA A 337 -7.33 8.09 5.00
C ALA A 337 -8.87 8.24 4.94
N HIS A 338 -9.41 8.48 3.74
CA HIS A 338 -10.85 8.58 3.53
C HIS A 338 -11.62 7.33 3.96
N TRP A 339 -11.12 6.14 3.60
CA TRP A 339 -11.72 4.88 4.04
C TRP A 339 -11.66 4.72 5.56
N THR A 340 -10.52 5.03 6.18
CA THR A 340 -10.38 4.92 7.64
C THR A 340 -11.26 5.91 8.39
N GLU A 341 -11.40 7.15 7.92
CA GLU A 341 -12.28 8.14 8.54
C GLU A 341 -13.72 7.62 8.63
N ALA A 342 -14.24 7.10 7.52
CA ALA A 342 -15.55 6.46 7.49
C ALA A 342 -15.61 5.21 8.39
N TYR A 343 -14.55 4.40 8.44
CA TYR A 343 -14.50 3.18 9.24
C TYR A 343 -14.46 3.47 10.75
N TYR A 344 -13.64 4.42 11.21
CA TYR A 344 -13.62 4.87 12.62
C TYR A 344 -14.93 5.54 13.02
N GLY A 345 -15.56 6.32 12.13
CA GLY A 345 -16.85 6.96 12.38
C GLY A 345 -18.02 5.98 12.57
N GLN A 346 -17.85 4.71 12.18
CA GLN A 346 -18.87 3.67 12.35
C GLN A 346 -18.78 2.95 13.69
N ALA A 347 -17.75 3.18 14.52
CA ALA A 347 -17.60 2.44 15.77
C ALA A 347 -18.74 2.73 16.77
N TRP A 348 -19.12 1.72 17.57
CA TRP A 348 -20.18 1.86 18.58
C TRP A 348 -19.87 2.93 19.64
N CYS A 349 -18.61 3.33 19.77
CA CYS A 349 -18.09 4.38 20.64
C CYS A 349 -17.49 5.55 19.86
N ALA A 350 -18.04 5.85 18.67
CA ALA A 350 -17.57 6.94 17.81
C ALA A 350 -17.59 8.33 18.48
N ASP A 351 -18.36 8.50 19.56
CA ASP A 351 -18.44 9.70 20.40
C ASP A 351 -17.20 9.92 21.29
N GLN A 352 -16.37 8.89 21.50
CA GLN A 352 -15.21 8.98 22.38
C GLN A 352 -14.03 9.71 21.71
N PRO A 353 -13.15 10.39 22.49
CA PRO A 353 -12.11 11.26 21.92
C PRO A 353 -11.16 10.60 20.91
N PHE A 354 -10.76 9.34 21.18
CA PHE A 354 -9.91 8.56 20.27
C PHE A 354 -10.55 8.39 18.88
N TRP A 355 -11.87 8.21 18.85
CA TRP A 355 -12.64 7.91 17.65
C TRP A 355 -13.01 9.18 16.88
N GLN A 356 -13.49 10.21 17.57
CA GLN A 356 -13.81 11.51 16.96
C GLN A 356 -12.61 12.11 16.21
N ALA A 357 -11.42 12.05 16.82
CA ALA A 357 -10.19 12.54 16.19
C ALA A 357 -9.87 11.85 14.86
N ARG A 358 -10.26 10.58 14.70
CA ARG A 358 -9.96 9.74 13.53
C ARG A 358 -11.08 9.71 12.50
N ALA A 359 -12.32 9.95 12.92
CA ALA A 359 -13.47 10.08 12.02
C ALA A 359 -13.47 11.42 11.24
N HIS A 360 -12.83 12.45 11.80
CA HIS A 360 -12.79 13.80 11.23
C HIS A 360 -11.36 14.33 11.13
N CYS A 361 -10.50 13.61 10.40
CA CYS A 361 -9.11 14.02 10.24
C CYS A 361 -8.98 15.17 9.24
N GLN A 362 -8.19 16.18 9.62
CA GLN A 362 -7.62 17.14 8.68
C GLN A 362 -6.16 16.75 8.41
N ALA A 363 -5.75 16.75 7.13
CA ALA A 363 -4.34 16.62 6.79
C ALA A 363 -3.57 17.83 7.37
N GLY A 364 -2.43 17.58 7.99
CA GLY A 364 -1.68 18.63 8.65
C GLY A 364 -0.21 18.26 8.90
N GLY A 365 0.59 19.27 9.24
CA GLY A 365 2.02 19.14 9.53
C GLY A 365 2.82 20.25 8.86
N ASP A 366 4.03 20.50 9.37
CA ASP A 366 5.01 21.37 8.72
C ASP A 366 5.40 20.71 7.39
N GLY A 367 4.68 21.06 6.31
CA GLY A 367 5.01 20.69 4.92
C GLY A 367 6.31 21.32 4.43
N ALA A 368 7.20 21.73 5.34
CA ALA A 368 8.51 22.29 5.13
C ALA A 368 9.36 21.27 4.35
N GLY A 369 9.26 21.32 3.02
CA GLY A 369 9.97 20.43 2.12
C GLY A 369 9.34 20.31 0.74
N ARG A 370 8.00 20.19 0.63
CA ARG A 370 7.29 20.07 -0.67
C ARG A 370 5.81 20.52 -0.62
N PRO A 371 5.51 21.82 -0.83
CA PRO A 371 4.13 22.31 -0.84
C PRO A 371 3.27 21.66 -1.95
N ALA A 372 3.85 21.30 -3.09
CA ALA A 372 3.13 20.65 -4.19
C ALA A 372 2.55 19.28 -3.82
N LEU A 373 3.30 18.47 -3.05
CA LEU A 373 2.85 17.14 -2.64
C LEU A 373 1.73 17.22 -1.60
N LEU A 374 1.84 18.18 -0.66
CA LEU A 374 0.78 18.49 0.29
C LEU A 374 -0.48 18.99 -0.43
N ALA A 375 -0.34 19.90 -1.39
CA ALA A 375 -1.46 20.38 -2.20
C ALA A 375 -2.15 19.24 -2.95
N ALA A 376 -1.37 18.35 -3.60
CA ALA A 376 -1.91 17.18 -4.30
C ALA A 376 -2.67 16.25 -3.34
N LEU A 377 -2.15 16.01 -2.13
CA LEU A 377 -2.83 15.23 -1.10
C LEU A 377 -4.15 15.88 -0.67
N SER A 378 -4.16 17.18 -0.42
CA SER A 378 -5.37 17.94 -0.07
C SER A 378 -6.41 17.91 -1.18
N THR A 379 -6.01 18.11 -2.45
CA THR A 379 -6.91 18.02 -3.61
C THR A 379 -7.54 16.62 -3.73
N GLN A 380 -6.75 15.55 -3.61
CA GLN A 380 -7.28 14.19 -3.69
C GLN A 380 -8.20 13.85 -2.52
N ARG A 381 -7.89 14.31 -1.31
CA ARG A 381 -8.80 14.16 -0.16
C ARG A 381 -10.12 14.91 -0.35
N ALA A 382 -10.07 16.15 -0.83
CA ALA A 382 -11.27 16.94 -1.12
C ALA A 382 -12.15 16.27 -2.18
N ARG A 383 -11.54 15.73 -3.24
CA ARG A 383 -12.24 14.95 -4.26
C ARG A 383 -12.96 13.73 -3.68
N LEU A 384 -12.28 12.94 -2.85
CA LEU A 384 -12.88 11.76 -2.22
C LEU A 384 -13.97 12.12 -1.20
N ALA A 385 -13.79 13.19 -0.44
CA ALA A 385 -14.80 13.67 0.51
C ALA A 385 -16.08 14.15 -0.19
N GLY A 386 -15.95 14.76 -1.39
CA GLY A 386 -17.08 15.17 -2.22
C GLY A 386 -17.67 14.08 -3.11
N TYR A 387 -17.02 12.91 -3.21
CA TYR A 387 -17.47 11.83 -4.07
C TYR A 387 -18.67 11.10 -3.46
N GLN A 388 -19.73 10.96 -4.25
CA GLN A 388 -20.87 10.12 -3.96
C GLN A 388 -21.08 9.17 -5.15
N PRO A 389 -21.20 7.84 -4.92
CA PRO A 389 -21.55 6.92 -6.00
C PRO A 389 -22.87 7.36 -6.66
N PRO A 390 -22.92 7.56 -7.99
CA PRO A 390 -24.15 7.96 -8.64
C PRO A 390 -25.21 6.86 -8.56
N PRO A 391 -26.51 7.19 -8.58
CA PRO A 391 -27.54 6.19 -8.81
C PRO A 391 -27.33 5.53 -10.18
N LEU A 392 -27.48 4.22 -10.25
CA LEU A 392 -27.26 3.49 -11.49
C LEU A 392 -28.44 3.68 -12.45
N LYS A 393 -28.20 4.21 -13.66
CA LYS A 393 -29.18 4.26 -14.75
C LYS A 393 -29.51 2.83 -15.19
N PRO A 394 -30.79 2.41 -15.25
CA PRO A 394 -31.14 1.07 -15.71
C PRO A 394 -30.80 0.91 -17.20
N LEU A 395 -30.38 -0.29 -17.60
CA LEU A 395 -30.11 -0.58 -19.02
C LEU A 395 -31.37 -0.50 -19.86
N ALA A 396 -32.54 -0.77 -19.29
CA ALA A 396 -33.83 -0.65 -19.97
C ALA A 396 -34.18 0.80 -20.36
N ALA A 397 -33.54 1.80 -19.76
CA ALA A 397 -33.72 3.20 -20.13
C ALA A 397 -32.82 3.63 -21.30
N LEU A 398 -31.95 2.75 -21.78
CA LEU A 398 -31.12 3.03 -22.95
C LEU A 398 -31.96 2.86 -24.22
N ASP A 399 -32.27 3.97 -24.89
CA ASP A 399 -32.92 3.95 -26.20
C ASP A 399 -31.87 3.69 -27.29
N PRO A 400 -31.89 2.52 -27.97
CA PRO A 400 -30.91 2.20 -29.01
C PRO A 400 -31.08 3.05 -30.28
N ALA A 401 -32.20 3.75 -30.46
CA ALA A 401 -32.43 4.63 -31.60
C ALA A 401 -31.74 5.99 -31.43
N LEU A 402 -31.49 6.42 -30.19
CA LEU A 402 -30.81 7.67 -29.92
C LEU A 402 -29.28 7.48 -29.89
N PRO A 403 -28.51 8.40 -30.50
CA PRO A 403 -27.07 8.37 -30.37
C PRO A 403 -26.63 8.69 -28.93
N LEU A 404 -25.55 8.04 -28.50
CA LEU A 404 -24.90 8.20 -27.20
C LEU A 404 -23.64 9.04 -27.35
N ARG A 405 -23.33 9.82 -26.32
CA ARG A 405 -22.02 10.48 -26.14
C ARG A 405 -21.65 10.55 -24.67
N LEU A 406 -20.42 10.97 -24.37
CA LEU A 406 -20.02 11.31 -23.01
C LEU A 406 -20.93 12.39 -22.41
N ASP A 407 -21.27 12.23 -21.13
CA ASP A 407 -22.02 13.21 -20.34
C ASP A 407 -21.35 14.59 -20.39
N ARG A 408 -22.14 15.67 -20.35
CA ARG A 408 -21.61 17.05 -20.44
C ARG A 408 -20.66 17.43 -19.30
N GLY A 409 -20.76 16.76 -18.15
CA GLY A 409 -19.83 16.90 -17.03
C GLY A 409 -18.52 16.13 -17.21
N ALA A 410 -18.35 15.38 -18.30
CA ALA A 410 -17.14 14.65 -18.59
C ALA A 410 -16.05 15.58 -19.12
N ALA A 411 -14.85 15.45 -18.56
CA ALA A 411 -13.64 16.08 -19.06
C ALA A 411 -12.65 15.03 -19.53
N LEU A 412 -11.87 15.36 -20.55
CA LEU A 412 -10.73 14.57 -20.98
C LEU A 412 -9.47 15.20 -20.41
N VAL A 413 -8.74 14.44 -19.59
CA VAL A 413 -7.53 14.91 -18.88
C VAL A 413 -6.34 14.02 -19.21
N ASP A 414 -5.14 14.56 -19.08
CA ASP A 414 -3.92 13.76 -19.22
C ASP A 414 -3.63 13.00 -17.93
N LEU A 415 -3.35 11.69 -18.06
CA LEU A 415 -3.09 10.80 -16.93
C LEU A 415 -1.86 9.94 -17.20
N PRO A 416 -0.87 9.92 -16.29
CA PRO A 416 0.22 8.95 -16.34
C PRO A 416 -0.31 7.53 -16.12
N CYS A 417 -0.07 6.69 -17.11
CA CYS A 417 -0.54 5.32 -17.19
C CYS A 417 0.63 4.36 -17.39
N VAL A 418 0.47 3.11 -16.97
CA VAL A 418 1.45 2.05 -17.26
C VAL A 418 1.01 1.30 -18.50
N VAL A 419 1.82 1.32 -19.54
CA VAL A 419 1.65 0.54 -20.78
C VAL A 419 2.99 -0.12 -21.08
N ASP A 420 3.00 -1.44 -21.26
CA ASP A 420 4.20 -2.24 -21.53
C ASP A 420 5.38 -1.91 -20.59
N ASP A 421 5.08 -1.89 -19.28
CA ASP A 421 6.04 -1.59 -18.20
C ASP A 421 6.71 -0.22 -18.27
N ARG A 422 6.11 0.72 -18.99
CA ARG A 422 6.54 2.11 -19.07
C ARG A 422 5.43 3.07 -18.67
N VAL A 423 5.81 4.19 -18.09
CA VAL A 423 4.90 5.30 -17.80
C VAL A 423 4.73 6.11 -19.09
N CYS A 424 3.49 6.14 -19.59
CA CYS A 424 3.07 6.89 -20.77
C CYS A 424 1.97 7.89 -20.38
N LEU A 425 1.93 9.04 -21.04
CA LEU A 425 0.83 9.99 -20.87
C LEU A 425 -0.30 9.59 -21.82
N HIS A 426 -1.49 9.35 -21.27
CA HIS A 426 -2.68 9.02 -22.05
C HIS A 426 -3.88 9.83 -21.58
N THR A 427 -4.83 10.06 -22.48
CA THR A 427 -6.10 10.68 -22.16
C THR A 427 -6.92 9.79 -21.23
N ALA A 428 -7.52 10.38 -20.20
CA ALA A 428 -8.41 9.73 -19.26
C ALA A 428 -9.74 10.47 -19.18
N LEU A 429 -10.80 9.72 -18.88
CA LEU A 429 -12.12 10.27 -18.60
C LEU A 429 -12.16 10.73 -17.15
N ASP A 430 -12.39 12.02 -16.93
CA ASP A 430 -12.67 12.58 -15.62
C ASP A 430 -14.14 12.99 -15.50
N HIS A 431 -14.75 12.74 -14.34
CA HIS A 431 -16.16 13.00 -14.10
C HIS A 431 -16.45 13.05 -12.59
N PRO A 432 -17.41 13.86 -12.10
CA PRO A 432 -17.83 13.85 -10.69
C PRO A 432 -18.30 12.49 -10.16
N HIS A 433 -18.82 11.64 -11.05
CA HIS A 433 -19.22 10.25 -10.74
C HIS A 433 -18.05 9.24 -10.69
N LEU A 434 -16.81 9.72 -10.80
CA LEU A 434 -15.60 8.90 -10.72
C LEU A 434 -14.74 9.33 -9.53
N GLU A 435 -14.32 8.37 -8.72
CA GLU A 435 -13.35 8.59 -7.63
C GLU A 435 -12.01 9.15 -8.14
N ARG A 436 -11.64 8.81 -9.37
CA ARG A 436 -10.41 9.23 -10.05
C ARG A 436 -10.59 9.20 -11.57
N PRO A 437 -9.75 9.91 -12.34
CA PRO A 437 -9.75 9.80 -13.80
C PRO A 437 -9.53 8.35 -14.28
N LEU A 438 -10.19 7.97 -15.37
CA LEU A 438 -10.27 6.61 -15.88
C LEU A 438 -9.68 6.50 -17.29
N ALA A 439 -8.50 5.88 -17.40
CA ALA A 439 -7.90 5.52 -18.70
C ALA A 439 -8.07 4.03 -19.06
N PHE A 440 -8.32 3.18 -18.06
CA PHE A 440 -8.50 1.73 -18.22
C PHE A 440 -9.70 1.24 -17.42
N LEU A 441 -10.44 0.29 -17.97
CA LEU A 441 -11.54 -0.41 -17.29
C LEU A 441 -11.47 -1.89 -17.65
N GLU A 442 -11.51 -2.78 -16.65
CA GLU A 442 -11.42 -4.25 -16.86
C GLU A 442 -10.18 -4.71 -17.65
N ASN A 443 -9.05 -4.04 -17.41
CA ASN A 443 -7.76 -4.21 -18.11
C ASN A 443 -7.80 -3.81 -19.60
N GLU A 444 -8.86 -3.12 -20.05
CA GLU A 444 -8.97 -2.59 -21.41
C GLU A 444 -8.70 -1.10 -21.43
N ALA A 445 -7.97 -0.64 -22.45
CA ALA A 445 -7.67 0.76 -22.67
C ALA A 445 -8.91 1.51 -23.18
N LEU A 446 -9.31 2.56 -22.48
CA LEU A 446 -10.37 3.48 -22.94
C LEU A 446 -9.81 4.63 -23.76
N PHE A 447 -8.57 5.05 -23.47
CA PHE A 447 -7.94 6.21 -24.08
C PHE A 447 -7.96 6.26 -25.63
N PRO A 448 -7.89 5.13 -26.39
CA PRO A 448 -8.00 5.18 -27.85
C PRO A 448 -9.39 5.62 -28.34
N HIS A 449 -10.41 5.49 -27.48
CA HIS A 449 -11.81 5.67 -27.84
C HIS A 449 -12.42 6.97 -27.27
N LEU A 450 -11.81 7.58 -26.24
CA LEU A 450 -12.40 8.69 -25.49
C LEU A 450 -12.75 9.91 -26.36
N ALA A 451 -11.85 10.31 -27.27
CA ALA A 451 -12.10 11.44 -28.16
C ALA A 451 -13.31 11.20 -29.08
N ARG A 452 -13.51 9.96 -29.53
CA ARG A 452 -14.64 9.60 -30.38
C ARG A 452 -15.95 9.46 -29.59
N LEU A 453 -15.88 8.99 -28.33
CA LEU A 453 -17.01 8.93 -27.40
C LEU A 453 -17.56 10.32 -27.02
N ALA A 454 -16.75 11.37 -27.13
CA ALA A 454 -17.22 12.75 -26.91
C ALA A 454 -18.22 13.24 -27.97
N GLN A 455 -18.27 12.56 -29.13
CA GLN A 455 -19.17 12.87 -30.23
C GLN A 455 -20.33 11.86 -30.29
N PRO A 456 -21.56 12.28 -30.68
CA PRO A 456 -22.70 11.37 -30.78
C PRO A 456 -22.43 10.13 -31.65
N LEU A 457 -22.86 8.96 -31.16
CA LEU A 457 -22.68 7.64 -31.78
C LEU A 457 -23.94 6.78 -31.58
N PRO A 458 -24.52 6.21 -32.65
CA PRO A 458 -25.48 5.11 -32.49
C PRO A 458 -24.87 3.98 -31.65
N LEU A 459 -25.67 3.30 -30.82
CA LEU A 459 -25.19 2.23 -29.94
C LEU A 459 -24.38 1.16 -30.69
N ALA A 460 -24.84 0.74 -31.87
CA ALA A 460 -24.14 -0.24 -32.69
C ALA A 460 -22.72 0.22 -33.11
N GLN A 461 -22.56 1.51 -33.45
CA GLN A 461 -21.26 2.08 -33.80
C GLN A 461 -20.36 2.23 -32.59
N LEU A 462 -20.91 2.62 -31.43
CA LEU A 462 -20.15 2.68 -30.18
C LEU A 462 -19.59 1.31 -29.82
N LEU A 463 -20.43 0.26 -29.87
CA LEU A 463 -20.02 -1.12 -29.58
C LEU A 463 -18.98 -1.63 -30.58
N ALA A 464 -19.17 -1.37 -31.88
CA ALA A 464 -18.21 -1.76 -32.91
C ALA A 464 -16.86 -1.06 -32.74
N MET A 465 -16.88 0.24 -32.40
CA MET A 465 -15.67 1.02 -32.15
C MET A 465 -14.91 0.50 -30.93
N LEU A 466 -15.58 0.22 -29.81
CA LEU A 466 -14.94 -0.39 -28.63
C LEU A 466 -14.40 -1.78 -28.99
N ALA A 467 -15.19 -2.60 -29.68
CA ALA A 467 -14.80 -3.96 -30.07
C ALA A 467 -13.60 -4.01 -31.04
N ALA A 468 -13.22 -2.90 -31.67
CA ALA A 468 -11.99 -2.80 -32.45
C ALA A 468 -10.72 -2.81 -31.58
N GLY A 469 -10.83 -2.39 -30.31
CA GLY A 469 -9.71 -2.33 -29.36
C GLY A 469 -9.75 -3.37 -28.24
N MET A 470 -10.87 -4.08 -28.06
CA MET A 470 -11.07 -5.03 -26.95
C MET A 470 -12.05 -6.15 -27.31
N PRO A 471 -12.10 -7.27 -26.55
CA PRO A 471 -13.08 -8.33 -26.77
C PRO A 471 -14.53 -7.81 -26.74
N GLY A 472 -15.38 -8.23 -27.68
CA GLY A 472 -16.75 -7.70 -27.83
C GLY A 472 -17.63 -7.80 -26.58
N HIS A 473 -17.50 -8.86 -25.78
CA HIS A 473 -18.22 -8.99 -24.51
C HIS A 473 -17.77 -7.95 -23.48
N LYS A 474 -16.48 -7.55 -23.48
CA LYS A 474 -15.98 -6.46 -22.64
C LYS A 474 -16.45 -5.10 -23.16
N ALA A 475 -16.47 -4.89 -24.47
CA ALA A 475 -17.02 -3.69 -25.08
C ALA A 475 -18.47 -3.43 -24.62
N GLN A 476 -19.31 -4.47 -24.65
CA GLN A 476 -20.69 -4.39 -24.15
C GLN A 476 -20.76 -4.06 -22.65
N ARG A 477 -19.97 -4.73 -21.82
CA ARG A 477 -19.93 -4.47 -20.36
C ARG A 477 -19.43 -3.07 -20.03
N ILE A 478 -18.41 -2.59 -20.74
CA ILE A 478 -17.85 -1.25 -20.57
C ILE A 478 -18.87 -0.19 -21.00
N ALA A 479 -19.52 -0.35 -22.16
CA ALA A 479 -20.58 0.56 -22.59
C ALA A 479 -21.75 0.60 -21.58
N ALA A 480 -22.19 -0.57 -21.11
CA ALA A 480 -23.21 -0.69 -20.08
C ALA A 480 -22.80 0.00 -18.78
N TRP A 481 -21.55 -0.18 -18.33
CA TRP A 481 -21.02 0.43 -17.12
C TRP A 481 -20.95 1.95 -17.23
N LEU A 482 -20.48 2.48 -18.37
CA LEU A 482 -20.44 3.92 -18.64
C LEU A 482 -21.86 4.51 -18.62
N TRP A 483 -22.83 3.84 -19.25
CA TRP A 483 -24.24 4.24 -19.19
C TRP A 483 -24.79 4.22 -17.77
N GLN A 484 -24.65 3.09 -17.06
CA GLN A 484 -25.19 2.90 -15.72
C GLN A 484 -24.67 3.98 -14.75
N ARG A 485 -23.40 4.38 -14.87
CA ARG A 485 -22.84 5.45 -14.03
C ARG A 485 -23.14 6.86 -14.50
N GLY A 486 -23.96 7.02 -15.55
CA GLY A 486 -24.27 8.31 -16.12
C GLY A 486 -23.06 9.02 -16.73
N LEU A 487 -22.08 8.25 -17.22
CA LEU A 487 -20.94 8.79 -17.98
C LEU A 487 -21.26 8.88 -19.47
N LEU A 488 -22.35 8.24 -19.90
CA LEU A 488 -22.98 8.43 -21.20
C LEU A 488 -24.37 9.06 -21.03
N GLU A 489 -24.73 9.87 -22.01
CA GLU A 489 -26.06 10.45 -22.19
C GLU A 489 -26.58 10.17 -23.61
N SER A 490 -27.90 10.03 -23.74
CA SER A 490 -28.59 10.01 -25.02
C SER A 490 -28.73 11.44 -25.54
N VAL A 491 -28.48 11.63 -26.83
CA VAL A 491 -28.68 12.90 -27.53
C VAL A 491 -29.98 12.80 -28.31
N ALA A 492 -30.94 13.66 -27.95
CA ALA A 492 -32.21 13.81 -28.65
C ALA A 492 -32.05 14.61 -29.95
#